data_AF-A0A2E6PTN8-F1
#
_entry.id   AF-A0A2E6PTN8-F1
#
_cell.length_a   1.000
_cell.length_b   1.000
_cell.length_c   1.000
_cell.angle_alpha   90.00
_cell.angle_beta   90.00
_cell.angle_gamma   90.00
#
_symmetry.space_group_name_H-M   'P 1'
#
loop_
_entity.id
_entity.type
_entity.pdbx_description
1 polymer ?
#
loop_
_entity_poly.entity_id
_entity_poly.type
_entity_poly.pdbx_seq_one_letter_code
_entity_poly.pdbx_strand_id
1 'polypeptide(L)'
;MSQLNSLLESSAQGWKNMQSDAARLASKWEKTGLLEGIDSEINKNNMSLILENQAKQLVVEQSQTDQGGFAAAGGAGAQWAGVALPMVRKVFGQIAAKEFVSVQPMNLPSGLVFFLDFQYGQEKELNFGPAGDVYGATASMYGDTNPGPDSDPTGGLYGAGRFGYSINQFSASVDAVESGSADWSDVDYISELSASVAAGDISVVVISGSQLTRPDYRGARAFVCSSGSLNGATLLPQFTETVGTNIKFVYSTSVSALASAGTWVVEYNQQPTPNHRGDFEDAAGAGFPNAESATTLEIPSIDVKMKSEAIVAKTRKLKAQWTPEFAQDLNAYQALDAEAELTSIMSEYISMEIDLEILDMLIQDASAADEYWNAEANQALNADKSGYETLNFFNTQGQWFQTLGTKMQKVSNKIHQKTLRGGANFAVISPSVATVIESIPGFASNADGDATKGKFAFGIQKMGQMNSRYDVYKNPYMTEGTILMGYRGNQFLETGAVFAPYIPLIMTPLVYDPDTFTPRKGLLTRYAKKMIRPEFYGRVFVSGLASV
;
A
#
# COMPACT_ATOMS: atom_id res chain seq x y z
N MET A 1 -18.61 -28.00 1.27
CA MET A 1 -18.72 -27.36 2.59
C MET A 1 -17.76 -27.91 3.66
N SER A 2 -17.50 -29.22 3.81
CA SER A 2 -16.59 -29.71 4.88
C SER A 2 -15.08 -29.66 4.56
N GLN A 3 -14.68 -29.80 3.29
CA GLN A 3 -13.26 -29.71 2.89
C GLN A 3 -12.73 -28.26 2.88
N LEU A 4 -13.61 -27.28 2.66
CA LEU A 4 -13.24 -25.85 2.68
C LEU A 4 -12.95 -25.39 4.12
N ASN A 5 -13.75 -25.84 5.09
CA ASN A 5 -13.51 -25.56 6.51
C ASN A 5 -12.23 -26.24 7.03
N SER A 6 -11.85 -27.42 6.55
CA SER A 6 -10.59 -28.06 6.98
C SER A 6 -9.35 -27.41 6.36
N LEU A 7 -9.46 -26.82 5.16
CA LEU A 7 -8.39 -26.04 4.54
C LEU A 7 -8.23 -24.64 5.19
N LEU A 8 -9.34 -24.04 5.62
CA LEU A 8 -9.34 -22.81 6.43
C LEU A 8 -8.80 -23.07 7.84
N GLU A 9 -9.18 -24.16 8.50
CA GLU A 9 -8.65 -24.48 9.84
C GLU A 9 -7.17 -24.87 9.82
N SER A 10 -6.70 -25.63 8.82
CA SER A 10 -5.29 -26.04 8.74
C SER A 10 -4.33 -24.91 8.36
N SER A 11 -4.75 -23.96 7.51
CA SER A 11 -3.97 -22.76 7.18
C SER A 11 -4.04 -21.69 8.28
N ALA A 12 -5.22 -21.50 8.90
CA ALA A 12 -5.36 -20.67 10.08
C ALA A 12 -4.60 -21.25 11.29
N GLN A 13 -4.50 -22.58 11.43
CA GLN A 13 -3.69 -23.20 12.48
C GLN A 13 -2.20 -22.90 12.31
N GLY A 14 -1.65 -22.82 11.10
CA GLY A 14 -0.26 -22.38 10.91
C GLY A 14 0.01 -20.97 11.47
N TRP A 15 -0.91 -20.03 11.21
CA TRP A 15 -0.85 -18.66 11.71
C TRP A 15 -1.18 -18.52 13.20
N LYS A 16 -2.20 -19.23 13.69
CA LYS A 16 -2.60 -19.28 15.10
C LYS A 16 -1.52 -19.96 15.95
N ASN A 17 -0.81 -20.94 15.39
CA ASN A 17 0.36 -21.56 16.00
C ASN A 17 1.55 -20.61 15.99
N MET A 18 1.83 -19.87 14.90
CA MET A 18 2.88 -18.84 14.93
C MET A 18 2.57 -17.71 15.91
N GLN A 19 1.32 -17.25 15.99
CA GLN A 19 0.92 -16.16 16.89
C GLN A 19 0.89 -16.64 18.35
N SER A 20 0.42 -17.87 18.62
CA SER A 20 0.46 -18.44 19.96
C SER A 20 1.88 -18.83 20.40
N ASP A 21 2.72 -19.32 19.50
CA ASP A 21 4.15 -19.51 19.77
C ASP A 21 4.86 -18.18 19.96
N ALA A 22 4.54 -17.14 19.17
CA ALA A 22 5.09 -15.79 19.36
C ALA A 22 4.67 -15.18 20.70
N ALA A 23 3.42 -15.38 21.14
CA ALA A 23 2.94 -14.95 22.45
C ALA A 23 3.63 -15.72 23.59
N ARG A 24 3.83 -17.03 23.44
CA ARG A 24 4.58 -17.85 24.40
C ARG A 24 6.05 -17.43 24.47
N LEU A 25 6.67 -17.14 23.33
CA LEU A 25 8.02 -16.61 23.23
C LEU A 25 8.11 -15.20 23.81
N ALA A 26 7.11 -14.35 23.60
CA ALA A 26 7.05 -13.01 24.20
C ALA A 26 7.06 -13.11 25.73
N SER A 27 6.27 -14.02 26.33
CA SER A 27 6.28 -14.22 27.78
C SER A 27 7.61 -14.76 28.34
N LYS A 28 8.38 -15.50 27.51
CA LYS A 28 9.74 -15.98 27.85
C LYS A 28 10.75 -14.83 27.84
N TRP A 29 10.72 -14.01 26.79
CA TRP A 29 11.66 -12.90 26.58
C TRP A 29 11.30 -11.64 27.38
N GLU A 30 10.06 -11.50 27.84
CA GLU A 30 9.65 -10.41 28.75
C GLU A 30 10.36 -10.55 30.11
N LYS A 31 10.56 -11.79 30.59
CA LYS A 31 11.30 -12.09 31.82
C LYS A 31 12.79 -11.69 31.76
N THR A 32 13.34 -11.47 30.56
CA THR A 32 14.74 -11.06 30.39
C THR A 32 14.90 -9.54 30.32
N GLY A 33 13.82 -8.75 30.41
CA GLY A 33 13.83 -7.28 30.31
C GLY A 33 14.15 -6.74 28.90
N LEU A 34 14.37 -7.60 27.92
CA LEU A 34 14.71 -7.22 26.54
C LEU A 34 13.51 -6.70 25.75
N LEU A 35 12.28 -6.93 26.24
CA LEU A 35 11.03 -6.45 25.64
C LEU A 35 10.40 -5.25 26.38
N GLU A 36 11.09 -4.70 27.39
CA GLU A 36 10.59 -3.56 28.17
C GLU A 36 10.49 -2.28 27.31
N GLY A 37 9.48 -1.44 27.51
CA GLY A 37 9.31 -0.18 26.75
C GLY A 37 8.92 -0.30 25.28
N ILE A 38 8.56 -1.49 24.78
CA ILE A 38 7.88 -1.66 23.49
C ILE A 38 6.37 -1.64 23.76
N ASP A 39 5.68 -0.57 23.38
CA ASP A 39 4.27 -0.39 23.78
C ASP A 39 3.27 -1.25 22.97
N SER A 40 3.62 -1.61 21.73
CA SER A 40 2.74 -2.42 20.86
C SER A 40 2.98 -3.92 21.03
N GLU A 41 1.91 -4.66 21.35
CA GLU A 41 1.92 -6.12 21.47
C GLU A 41 2.40 -6.81 20.18
N ILE A 42 2.07 -6.25 19.02
CA ILE A 42 2.53 -6.75 17.72
C ILE A 42 4.05 -6.63 17.61
N ASN A 43 4.61 -5.47 17.98
CA ASN A 43 6.05 -5.25 17.96
C ASN A 43 6.78 -6.14 18.98
N LYS A 44 6.18 -6.38 20.16
CA LYS A 44 6.71 -7.33 21.15
C LYS A 44 6.77 -8.76 20.58
N ASN A 45 5.71 -9.21 19.91
CA ASN A 45 5.65 -10.55 19.31
C ASN A 45 6.63 -10.70 18.13
N ASN A 46 6.78 -9.67 17.30
CA ASN A 46 7.76 -9.68 16.22
C ASN A 46 9.20 -9.70 16.78
N MET A 47 9.47 -8.88 17.80
CA MET A 47 10.76 -8.85 18.46
C MET A 47 11.09 -10.18 19.15
N SER A 48 10.12 -10.84 19.78
CA SER A 48 10.34 -12.13 20.45
C SER A 48 10.73 -13.24 19.47
N LEU A 49 10.12 -13.25 18.28
CA LEU A 49 10.50 -14.18 17.19
C LEU A 49 11.91 -13.89 16.67
N ILE A 50 12.25 -12.62 16.46
CA ILE A 50 13.58 -12.19 16.02
C ILE A 50 14.65 -12.61 17.04
N LEU A 51 14.41 -12.35 18.32
CA LEU A 51 15.32 -12.73 19.41
C LEU A 51 15.47 -14.25 19.51
N GLU A 52 14.41 -15.02 19.31
CA GLU A 52 14.49 -16.48 19.29
C GLU A 52 15.31 -17.00 18.10
N ASN A 53 15.13 -16.42 16.90
CA ASN A 53 15.97 -16.75 15.74
C ASN A 53 17.44 -16.44 15.99
N GLN A 54 17.74 -15.34 16.68
CA GLN A 54 19.11 -15.01 17.10
C GLN A 54 19.67 -15.96 18.15
N ALA A 55 18.87 -16.29 19.17
CA ALA A 55 19.29 -17.22 20.20
C ALA A 55 19.62 -18.61 19.62
N LYS A 56 18.79 -19.13 18.71
CA LYS A 56 19.05 -20.40 18.02
C LYS A 56 20.36 -20.36 17.24
N GLN A 57 20.61 -19.26 16.53
CA GLN A 57 21.83 -19.11 15.75
C GLN A 57 23.07 -18.99 16.66
N LEU A 58 22.98 -18.25 17.76
CA LEU A 58 24.06 -18.16 18.75
C LEU A 58 24.40 -19.52 19.37
N VAL A 59 23.41 -20.36 19.66
CA VAL A 59 23.64 -21.73 20.17
C VAL A 59 24.32 -22.61 19.12
N VAL A 60 23.94 -22.50 17.85
CA VAL A 60 24.61 -23.21 16.75
C VAL A 60 26.05 -22.74 16.59
N GLU A 61 26.32 -21.44 16.71
CA GLU A 61 27.68 -20.87 16.65
C GLU A 61 28.54 -21.32 17.84
N GLN A 62 28.00 -21.33 19.06
CA GLN A 62 28.69 -21.92 20.22
C GLN A 62 29.00 -23.40 19.98
N SER A 63 28.04 -24.16 19.47
CA SER A 63 28.19 -25.61 19.23
C SER A 63 29.19 -25.93 18.10
N GLN A 64 29.32 -25.07 17.09
CA GLN A 64 30.29 -25.23 16.00
C GLN A 64 31.71 -24.80 16.40
N THR A 65 31.84 -23.85 17.32
CA THR A 65 33.16 -23.38 17.81
C THR A 65 33.84 -24.40 18.72
N ASP A 66 33.09 -25.34 19.30
CA ASP A 66 33.62 -26.44 20.12
C ASP A 66 34.27 -27.60 19.32
N GLN A 67 34.27 -27.53 17.98
CA GLN A 67 34.84 -28.59 17.12
C GLN A 67 36.21 -28.19 16.52
N GLY A 68 37.14 -27.73 17.36
CA GLY A 68 38.55 -27.63 16.96
C GLY A 68 39.38 -26.56 17.67
N GLY A 69 39.91 -26.88 18.86
CA GLY A 69 41.00 -26.10 19.46
C GLY A 69 40.94 -25.99 20.98
N PHE A 70 41.77 -26.80 21.65
CA PHE A 70 42.27 -26.69 23.04
C PHE A 70 41.38 -25.99 24.09
N ALA A 71 40.80 -26.81 24.99
CA ALA A 71 40.15 -26.34 26.21
C ALA A 71 41.16 -25.66 27.15
N ALA A 72 41.11 -24.33 27.22
CA ALA A 72 41.63 -23.57 28.36
C ALA A 72 40.43 -23.06 29.19
N ALA A 73 40.43 -23.41 30.47
CA ALA A 73 39.37 -23.13 31.42
C ALA A 73 39.14 -21.62 31.60
N GLY A 74 37.87 -21.20 31.55
CA GLY A 74 37.38 -19.96 32.15
C GLY A 74 36.96 -18.84 31.18
N GLY A 75 35.66 -18.58 31.10
CA GLY A 75 35.14 -17.19 31.04
C GLY A 75 34.73 -16.59 29.70
N ALA A 76 35.20 -17.04 28.54
CA ALA A 76 35.02 -16.26 27.30
C ALA A 76 33.73 -16.52 26.50
N GLY A 77 33.15 -17.73 26.53
CA GLY A 77 32.01 -18.10 25.67
C GLY A 77 30.64 -17.53 26.11
N ALA A 78 30.50 -17.16 27.39
CA ALA A 78 29.27 -16.62 27.97
C ALA A 78 29.13 -15.09 27.78
N GLN A 79 30.22 -14.39 27.47
CA GLN A 79 30.23 -12.93 27.29
C GLN A 79 29.63 -12.51 25.93
N TRP A 80 29.75 -13.37 24.90
CA TRP A 80 29.24 -13.11 23.55
C TRP A 80 27.71 -13.03 23.47
N ALA A 81 27.00 -13.94 24.15
CA ALA A 81 25.54 -13.92 24.20
C ALA A 81 24.97 -12.74 25.01
N GLY A 82 25.72 -12.27 26.01
CA GLY A 82 25.35 -11.12 26.85
C GLY A 82 25.41 -9.78 26.13
N VAL A 83 26.25 -9.63 25.10
CA VAL A 83 26.43 -8.38 24.34
C VAL A 83 25.60 -8.37 23.05
N ALA A 84 25.40 -9.52 22.40
CA ALA A 84 24.71 -9.58 21.11
C ALA A 84 23.20 -9.26 21.20
N LEU A 85 22.47 -9.83 22.18
CA LEU A 85 21.02 -9.64 22.29
C LEU A 85 20.60 -8.19 22.61
N PRO A 86 21.28 -7.44 23.51
CA PRO A 86 21.03 -6.01 23.70
C PRO A 86 21.34 -5.17 22.45
N MET A 87 22.38 -5.53 21.69
CA MET A 87 22.70 -4.81 20.44
C MET A 87 21.66 -5.07 19.35
N VAL A 88 21.12 -6.29 19.24
CA VAL A 88 19.99 -6.57 18.33
C VAL A 88 18.78 -5.70 18.68
N ARG A 89 18.45 -5.56 19.98
CA ARG A 89 17.38 -4.65 20.43
C ARG A 89 17.68 -3.20 20.07
N LYS A 90 18.92 -2.73 20.26
CA LYS A 90 19.33 -1.37 19.89
C LYS A 90 19.15 -1.13 18.39
N VAL A 91 19.72 -2.00 17.56
CA VAL A 91 19.67 -1.90 16.08
C VAL A 91 18.24 -1.97 15.57
N PHE A 92 17.43 -2.95 16.01
CA PHE A 92 16.04 -3.09 15.54
C PHE A 92 15.09 -2.05 16.14
N GLY A 93 15.38 -1.56 17.33
CA GLY A 93 14.64 -0.47 17.95
C GLY A 93 14.84 0.86 17.21
N GLN A 94 16.02 1.06 16.61
CA GLN A 94 16.42 2.29 15.93
C GLN A 94 16.06 2.33 14.43
N ILE A 95 15.79 1.19 13.79
CA ILE A 95 15.34 1.14 12.38
C ILE A 95 14.06 1.96 12.22
N ALA A 96 14.12 3.01 11.41
CA ALA A 96 12.98 3.88 11.12
C ALA A 96 11.99 3.21 10.16
N ALA A 97 12.46 2.28 9.32
CA ALA A 97 11.62 1.56 8.36
C ALA A 97 10.42 0.84 8.99
N LYS A 98 10.46 0.50 10.28
CA LYS A 98 9.32 -0.08 11.01
C LYS A 98 8.06 0.79 10.95
N GLU A 99 8.21 2.09 10.72
CA GLU A 99 7.11 3.06 10.64
C GLU A 99 6.57 3.22 9.20
N PHE A 100 7.29 2.72 8.19
CA PHE A 100 6.92 2.84 6.76
C PHE A 100 6.47 1.52 6.13
N VAL A 101 6.92 0.39 6.68
CA VAL A 101 6.64 -0.95 6.16
C VAL A 101 6.17 -1.90 7.26
N SER A 102 5.59 -3.03 6.85
CA SER A 102 5.17 -4.11 7.74
C SER A 102 6.36 -5.01 8.05
N VAL A 103 6.61 -5.27 9.34
CA VAL A 103 7.74 -6.12 9.77
C VAL A 103 7.23 -7.55 9.96
N GLN A 104 7.75 -8.49 9.18
CA GLN A 104 7.35 -9.90 9.23
C GLN A 104 8.58 -10.81 9.39
N PRO A 105 8.94 -11.19 10.62
CA PRO A 105 10.12 -12.03 10.82
C PRO A 105 9.95 -13.43 10.20
N MET A 106 11.00 -13.92 9.55
CA MET A 106 11.02 -15.24 8.92
C MET A 106 11.74 -16.23 9.83
N ASN A 107 11.26 -17.47 9.94
CA ASN A 107 11.97 -18.57 10.65
C ASN A 107 12.91 -19.35 9.71
N LEU A 108 12.72 -19.22 8.40
CA LEU A 108 13.50 -19.89 7.35
C LEU A 108 14.09 -18.84 6.40
N PRO A 109 15.18 -19.15 5.67
CA PRO A 109 15.81 -18.21 4.73
C PRO A 109 14.92 -17.85 3.52
N SER A 110 13.85 -18.61 3.30
CA SER A 110 12.78 -18.28 2.36
C SER A 110 11.42 -18.46 3.05
N GLY A 111 10.45 -17.65 2.66
CA GLY A 111 9.12 -17.63 3.25
C GLY A 111 8.10 -17.16 2.22
N LEU A 112 6.83 -17.36 2.55
CA LEU A 112 5.70 -16.90 1.75
C LEU A 112 5.02 -15.76 2.51
N VAL A 113 4.78 -14.64 1.84
CA VAL A 113 3.93 -13.58 2.37
C VAL A 113 2.53 -13.78 1.80
N PHE A 114 1.53 -13.79 2.69
CA PHE A 114 0.13 -14.03 2.31
C PHE A 114 -0.67 -12.72 2.30
N PHE A 115 -1.59 -12.61 1.35
CA PHE A 115 -2.60 -11.57 1.33
C PHE A 115 -3.96 -12.16 0.91
N LEU A 116 -5.02 -11.48 1.34
CA LEU A 116 -6.41 -11.88 1.07
C LEU A 116 -6.97 -11.04 -0.06
N ASP A 117 -7.54 -11.71 -1.06
CA ASP A 117 -8.27 -11.11 -2.17
C ASP A 117 -9.75 -11.54 -2.09
N PHE A 118 -10.67 -10.57 -2.15
CA PHE A 118 -12.12 -10.83 -2.11
C PHE A 118 -12.66 -10.65 -3.52
N GLN A 119 -13.30 -11.70 -4.05
CA GLN A 119 -13.80 -11.73 -5.42
C GLN A 119 -15.32 -11.86 -5.43
N TYR A 120 -15.95 -11.22 -6.41
CA TYR A 120 -17.37 -11.43 -6.71
C TYR A 120 -17.58 -12.83 -7.29
N GLY A 121 -18.64 -13.50 -6.84
CA GLY A 121 -19.18 -14.69 -7.48
C GLY A 121 -19.49 -14.42 -8.96
N GLN A 122 -19.22 -15.42 -9.81
CA GLN A 122 -19.31 -15.29 -11.27
C GLN A 122 -20.70 -15.68 -11.82
N GLU A 123 -21.65 -15.90 -10.93
CA GLU A 123 -22.98 -16.41 -11.25
C GLU A 123 -23.91 -15.35 -11.88
N LYS A 124 -23.58 -14.06 -11.76
CA LYS A 124 -24.37 -12.94 -12.31
C LYS A 124 -23.83 -12.44 -13.65
N GLU A 125 -24.71 -12.20 -14.64
CA GLU A 125 -24.37 -11.77 -16.01
C GLU A 125 -23.84 -10.32 -16.15
N LEU A 126 -24.06 -9.46 -15.16
CA LEU A 126 -23.52 -8.09 -15.20
C LEU A 126 -22.01 -8.07 -15.07
N ASN A 127 -21.38 -7.27 -15.93
CA ASN A 127 -19.96 -6.94 -16.05
C ASN A 127 -19.22 -6.56 -14.74
N PHE A 128 -19.13 -7.47 -13.77
CA PHE A 128 -18.05 -7.50 -12.78
C PHE A 128 -16.82 -8.22 -13.35
N GLY A 129 -16.86 -8.60 -14.64
CA GLY A 129 -15.72 -9.11 -15.40
C GLY A 129 -15.27 -10.51 -14.99
N PRO A 130 -14.47 -11.18 -15.84
CA PRO A 130 -14.01 -12.54 -15.58
C PRO A 130 -13.02 -12.57 -14.40
N ALA A 131 -12.92 -13.73 -13.75
CA ALA A 131 -11.84 -13.99 -12.79
C ALA A 131 -10.45 -13.79 -13.45
N GLY A 132 -9.61 -12.92 -12.86
CA GLY A 132 -8.27 -12.59 -13.38
C GLY A 132 -7.13 -12.73 -12.33
N ASP A 133 -5.91 -12.39 -12.75
CA ASP A 133 -4.69 -12.47 -11.91
C ASP A 133 -4.59 -11.31 -10.89
N VAL A 134 -3.64 -11.40 -9.95
CA VAL A 134 -3.35 -10.59 -8.74
C VAL A 134 -3.65 -9.08 -8.84
N TYR A 135 -3.47 -8.46 -10.01
CA TYR A 135 -3.70 -7.02 -10.22
C TYR A 135 -4.61 -6.69 -11.42
N GLY A 136 -5.17 -7.69 -12.11
CA GLY A 136 -5.97 -7.49 -13.33
C GLY A 136 -7.37 -8.12 -13.26
N ALA A 137 -7.77 -8.62 -12.10
CA ALA A 137 -9.08 -9.22 -11.91
C ALA A 137 -10.16 -8.13 -11.80
N THR A 138 -10.91 -7.93 -12.89
CA THR A 138 -12.13 -7.11 -12.86
C THR A 138 -13.15 -7.62 -11.84
N ALA A 139 -13.12 -8.94 -11.55
CA ALA A 139 -13.93 -9.61 -10.53
C ALA A 139 -13.54 -9.32 -9.07
N SER A 140 -12.43 -8.61 -8.82
CA SER A 140 -12.06 -8.16 -7.47
C SER A 140 -13.13 -7.20 -6.93
N MET A 141 -13.56 -7.41 -5.69
CA MET A 141 -14.44 -6.44 -5.00
C MET A 141 -13.78 -5.08 -4.85
N TYR A 142 -12.46 -5.07 -4.78
CA TYR A 142 -11.67 -3.85 -4.72
C TYR A 142 -11.29 -3.33 -6.11
N GLY A 143 -11.78 -3.92 -7.21
CA GLY A 143 -11.41 -3.53 -8.57
C GLY A 143 -9.94 -3.74 -8.92
N ASP A 144 -9.56 -3.25 -10.09
CA ASP A 144 -8.16 -3.06 -10.48
C ASP A 144 -7.67 -1.74 -9.86
N THR A 145 -6.92 -1.88 -8.77
CA THR A 145 -6.35 -0.78 -8.00
C THR A 145 -5.02 -0.29 -8.56
N ASN A 146 -4.42 -1.02 -9.51
CA ASN A 146 -3.13 -0.69 -10.11
C ASN A 146 -3.08 -1.04 -11.62
N PRO A 147 -3.90 -0.39 -12.48
CA PRO A 147 -3.92 -0.69 -13.91
C PRO A 147 -2.63 -0.26 -14.65
N GLY A 148 -1.74 0.49 -13.98
CA GLY A 148 -0.51 1.04 -14.51
C GLY A 148 -0.17 2.44 -13.97
N PRO A 149 0.99 3.00 -14.35
CA PRO A 149 1.38 4.37 -14.01
C PRO A 149 0.35 5.37 -14.53
N ASP A 150 -0.04 6.35 -13.72
CA ASP A 150 -0.99 7.42 -14.06
C ASP A 150 -2.41 6.99 -14.49
N SER A 151 -2.78 5.72 -14.32
CA SER A 151 -4.15 5.23 -14.55
C SER A 151 -5.01 5.22 -13.28
N ASP A 152 -6.28 5.58 -13.44
CA ASP A 152 -7.27 5.57 -12.36
C ASP A 152 -7.80 4.15 -12.12
N PRO A 153 -8.15 3.80 -10.86
CA PRO A 153 -8.66 2.48 -10.54
C PRO A 153 -10.00 2.22 -11.23
N THR A 154 -10.20 0.99 -11.71
CA THR A 154 -11.40 0.59 -12.47
C THR A 154 -12.01 -0.71 -11.93
N GLY A 155 -13.28 -0.97 -12.21
CA GLY A 155 -13.96 -2.18 -11.71
C GLY A 155 -14.35 -2.10 -10.24
N GLY A 156 -14.74 -3.21 -9.61
CA GLY A 156 -15.24 -3.19 -8.23
C GLY A 156 -16.44 -2.24 -8.07
N LEU A 157 -16.41 -1.42 -7.01
CA LEU A 157 -17.33 -0.30 -6.79
C LEU A 157 -16.90 1.00 -7.50
N TYR A 158 -15.78 1.02 -8.22
CA TYR A 158 -15.31 2.24 -8.89
C TYR A 158 -16.10 2.51 -10.16
N GLY A 159 -16.53 3.77 -10.29
CA GLY A 159 -17.34 4.24 -11.41
C GLY A 159 -18.82 4.32 -11.06
N ALA A 160 -19.49 5.25 -11.72
CA ALA A 160 -20.93 5.41 -11.57
C ALA A 160 -21.69 4.15 -12.02
N GLY A 161 -22.80 3.85 -11.35
CA GLY A 161 -23.66 2.72 -11.71
C GLY A 161 -23.25 1.35 -11.16
N ARG A 162 -22.09 1.24 -10.51
CA ARG A 162 -21.58 -0.02 -9.94
C ARG A 162 -22.16 -0.34 -8.55
N PHE A 163 -23.47 -0.14 -8.36
CA PHE A 163 -24.16 -0.34 -7.07
C PHE A 163 -25.30 -1.38 -7.11
N GLY A 164 -25.29 -2.29 -8.08
CA GLY A 164 -26.34 -3.30 -8.28
C GLY A 164 -25.94 -4.73 -7.96
N TYR A 165 -24.74 -5.02 -7.41
CA TYR A 165 -24.30 -6.41 -7.21
C TYR A 165 -25.26 -7.18 -6.30
N SER A 166 -25.58 -6.61 -5.13
CA SER A 166 -26.41 -7.23 -4.09
C SER A 166 -27.93 -7.15 -4.34
N ILE A 167 -28.37 -6.67 -5.50
CA ILE A 167 -29.79 -6.53 -5.87
C ILE A 167 -30.05 -7.41 -7.09
N ASN A 168 -31.11 -8.21 -7.10
CA ASN A 168 -31.44 -8.96 -8.30
C ASN A 168 -32.07 -8.03 -9.34
N GLN A 169 -31.45 -7.95 -10.52
CA GLN A 169 -32.02 -7.12 -11.59
C GLN A 169 -33.04 -7.93 -12.40
N PHE A 170 -33.88 -7.19 -13.09
CA PHE A 170 -34.90 -7.70 -13.99
C PHE A 170 -34.49 -7.32 -15.41
N SER A 171 -34.79 -8.18 -16.37
CA SER A 171 -34.60 -7.89 -17.78
C SER A 171 -35.95 -7.63 -18.46
N ALA A 172 -35.97 -6.64 -19.37
CA ALA A 172 -37.11 -6.40 -20.25
C ALA A 172 -36.62 -6.12 -21.67
N SER A 173 -37.30 -6.71 -22.65
CA SER A 173 -37.10 -6.35 -24.06
C SER A 173 -37.81 -5.04 -24.37
N VAL A 174 -37.11 -4.13 -25.06
CA VAL A 174 -37.59 -2.79 -25.37
C VAL A 174 -37.54 -2.57 -26.88
N ASP A 175 -38.65 -2.11 -27.45
CA ASP A 175 -38.80 -1.93 -28.90
C ASP A 175 -38.85 -0.44 -29.33
N ALA A 176 -38.95 0.49 -28.37
CA ALA A 176 -39.05 1.93 -28.64
C ALA A 176 -37.83 2.65 -28.06
N VAL A 177 -36.80 2.74 -28.89
CA VAL A 177 -35.50 3.29 -28.52
C VAL A 177 -35.20 4.48 -29.43
N GLU A 178 -35.18 5.68 -28.86
CA GLU A 178 -34.74 6.89 -29.58
C GLU A 178 -33.21 6.99 -29.44
N SER A 179 -32.49 7.21 -30.54
CA SER A 179 -31.03 7.36 -30.50
C SER A 179 -30.56 8.61 -31.22
N GLY A 180 -29.55 9.28 -30.68
CA GLY A 180 -28.96 10.50 -31.23
C GLY A 180 -27.48 10.67 -30.90
N SER A 181 -26.84 11.69 -31.45
CA SER A 181 -25.47 12.07 -31.06
C SER A 181 -25.52 12.77 -29.71
N ALA A 182 -24.52 12.57 -28.87
CA ALA A 182 -24.43 13.29 -27.59
C ALA A 182 -24.07 14.75 -27.80
N ASP A 183 -24.75 15.63 -27.07
CA ASP A 183 -24.42 17.05 -26.96
C ASP A 183 -23.54 17.31 -25.73
N TRP A 184 -22.97 18.53 -25.65
CA TRP A 184 -22.16 18.96 -24.49
C TRP A 184 -22.90 18.88 -23.15
N SER A 185 -24.23 19.03 -23.19
CA SER A 185 -25.09 18.87 -22.01
C SER A 185 -25.21 17.42 -21.56
N ASP A 186 -24.98 16.43 -22.43
CA ASP A 186 -25.12 15.01 -22.11
C ASP A 186 -23.87 14.42 -21.45
N VAL A 187 -22.76 15.17 -21.44
CA VAL A 187 -21.49 14.79 -20.80
C VAL A 187 -21.07 15.77 -19.71
N ASP A 188 -22.01 16.53 -19.16
CA ASP A 188 -21.79 17.51 -18.07
C ASP A 188 -20.64 18.51 -18.35
N TYR A 189 -20.42 18.86 -19.62
CA TYR A 189 -19.36 19.77 -20.07
C TYR A 189 -17.93 19.34 -19.66
N ILE A 190 -17.67 18.05 -19.49
CA ILE A 190 -16.34 17.54 -19.14
C ILE A 190 -15.35 17.81 -20.27
N SER A 191 -14.28 18.56 -19.97
CA SER A 191 -13.28 18.99 -20.95
C SER A 191 -12.49 17.84 -21.56
N GLU A 192 -12.35 16.71 -20.86
CA GLU A 192 -11.63 15.52 -21.33
C GLU A 192 -12.37 14.80 -22.47
N LEU A 193 -13.71 14.92 -22.53
CA LEU A 193 -14.55 14.31 -23.56
C LEU A 193 -14.84 15.26 -24.74
N SER A 194 -14.30 16.49 -24.68
CA SER A 194 -14.53 17.55 -25.67
C SER A 194 -14.20 17.14 -27.11
N ALA A 195 -13.08 16.44 -27.30
CA ALA A 195 -12.66 15.96 -28.61
C ALA A 195 -13.59 14.86 -29.15
N SER A 196 -14.05 13.96 -28.29
CA SER A 196 -14.93 12.84 -28.65
C SER A 196 -16.36 13.30 -28.95
N VAL A 197 -16.85 14.33 -28.24
CA VAL A 197 -18.14 14.98 -28.56
C VAL A 197 -18.07 15.72 -29.89
N ALA A 198 -16.98 16.47 -30.14
CA ALA A 198 -16.79 17.18 -31.40
C ALA A 198 -16.64 16.24 -32.62
N ALA A 199 -16.09 15.03 -32.40
CA ALA A 199 -15.96 14.00 -33.42
C ALA A 199 -17.26 13.19 -33.68
N GLY A 200 -18.26 13.29 -32.80
CA GLY A 200 -19.50 12.49 -32.90
C GLY A 200 -19.34 11.03 -32.47
N ASP A 201 -18.32 10.73 -31.68
CA ASP A 201 -17.97 9.38 -31.20
C ASP A 201 -18.74 8.96 -29.94
N ILE A 202 -19.68 9.80 -29.48
CA ILE A 202 -20.54 9.53 -28.32
C ILE A 202 -22.00 9.61 -28.77
N SER A 203 -22.79 8.60 -28.39
CA SER A 203 -24.20 8.49 -28.73
C SER A 203 -25.07 8.39 -27.49
N VAL A 204 -26.32 8.80 -27.67
CA VAL A 204 -27.36 8.82 -26.64
C VAL A 204 -28.47 7.88 -27.08
N VAL A 205 -29.02 7.16 -26.10
CA VAL A 205 -30.14 6.24 -26.28
C VAL A 205 -31.18 6.52 -25.21
N VAL A 206 -32.41 6.83 -25.61
CA VAL A 206 -33.53 7.12 -24.72
C VAL A 206 -34.57 6.01 -24.80
N ILE A 207 -34.99 5.53 -23.64
CA ILE A 207 -35.99 4.48 -23.47
C ILE A 207 -37.13 5.00 -22.62
N SER A 208 -38.37 4.65 -22.97
CA SER A 208 -39.52 4.97 -22.12
C SER A 208 -39.62 4.00 -20.95
N GLY A 209 -39.63 4.54 -19.72
CA GLY A 209 -39.84 3.76 -18.50
C GLY A 209 -41.21 3.10 -18.40
N SER A 210 -42.15 3.44 -19.30
CA SER A 210 -43.44 2.75 -19.45
C SER A 210 -43.31 1.30 -19.95
N GLN A 211 -42.19 0.97 -20.60
CA GLN A 211 -41.88 -0.38 -21.09
C GLN A 211 -41.25 -1.26 -20.00
N LEU A 212 -40.95 -0.69 -18.83
CA LEU A 212 -40.34 -1.39 -17.70
C LEU A 212 -41.36 -1.54 -16.57
N THR A 213 -41.35 -2.67 -15.87
CA THR A 213 -42.24 -2.87 -14.72
C THR A 213 -41.63 -2.26 -13.45
N ARG A 214 -42.15 -1.10 -13.01
CA ARG A 214 -41.72 -0.42 -11.76
C ARG A 214 -40.21 -0.09 -11.73
N PRO A 215 -39.63 0.55 -12.76
CA PRO A 215 -38.22 0.88 -12.75
C PRO A 215 -37.88 1.85 -11.60
N ASP A 216 -36.75 1.62 -10.94
CA ASP A 216 -36.21 2.56 -9.96
C ASP A 216 -35.52 3.75 -10.66
N TYR A 217 -36.29 4.81 -10.91
CA TYR A 217 -35.79 6.03 -11.53
C TYR A 217 -34.65 6.71 -10.73
N ARG A 218 -34.53 6.46 -9.42
CA ARG A 218 -33.46 7.04 -8.59
C ARG A 218 -32.16 6.23 -8.63
N GLY A 219 -32.24 4.98 -9.10
CA GLY A 219 -31.11 4.06 -9.28
C GLY A 219 -30.70 3.85 -10.74
N ALA A 220 -31.19 4.67 -11.68
CA ALA A 220 -31.08 4.44 -13.13
C ALA A 220 -29.64 4.30 -13.66
N ARG A 221 -28.64 4.87 -12.96
CA ARG A 221 -27.22 4.72 -13.31
C ARG A 221 -26.73 3.26 -13.25
N ALA A 222 -27.40 2.39 -12.51
CA ALA A 222 -27.08 0.95 -12.44
C ALA A 222 -27.76 0.11 -13.52
N PHE A 223 -28.57 0.73 -14.38
CA PHE A 223 -29.24 0.02 -15.46
C PHE A 223 -28.28 -0.15 -16.62
N VAL A 224 -28.34 -1.31 -17.27
CA VAL A 224 -27.56 -1.60 -18.46
C VAL A 224 -28.52 -1.84 -19.60
N CYS A 225 -28.37 -1.06 -20.66
CA CYS A 225 -29.08 -1.30 -21.90
C CYS A 225 -28.09 -1.93 -22.89
N SER A 226 -28.48 -3.05 -23.48
CA SER A 226 -27.66 -3.81 -24.41
C SER A 226 -28.45 -4.12 -25.68
N SER A 227 -27.72 -4.23 -26.79
CA SER A 227 -28.24 -4.63 -28.09
C SER A 227 -27.17 -5.42 -28.84
N GLY A 228 -27.49 -5.96 -30.02
CA GLY A 228 -26.50 -6.67 -30.84
C GLY A 228 -25.26 -5.83 -31.22
N SER A 229 -25.32 -4.50 -31.08
CA SER A 229 -24.23 -3.57 -31.39
C SER A 229 -23.69 -2.79 -30.17
N LEU A 230 -24.36 -2.87 -29.01
CA LEU A 230 -23.98 -2.15 -27.79
C LEU A 230 -23.96 -3.09 -26.60
N ASN A 231 -22.89 -3.00 -25.81
CA ASN A 231 -22.76 -3.79 -24.59
C ASN A 231 -22.44 -2.88 -23.39
N GLY A 232 -22.54 -3.42 -22.18
CA GLY A 232 -22.23 -2.69 -20.93
C GLY A 232 -20.78 -2.19 -20.82
N ALA A 233 -19.88 -2.60 -21.73
CA ALA A 233 -18.51 -2.09 -21.83
C ALA A 233 -18.41 -0.73 -22.54
N THR A 234 -19.33 -0.44 -23.48
CA THR A 234 -19.40 0.84 -24.20
C THR A 234 -20.31 1.86 -23.52
N LEU A 235 -21.08 1.43 -22.53
CA LEU A 235 -21.97 2.29 -21.75
C LEU A 235 -21.13 3.18 -20.81
N LEU A 236 -21.49 4.46 -20.74
CA LEU A 236 -20.98 5.42 -19.77
C LEU A 236 -22.07 5.66 -18.71
N PRO A 237 -22.13 4.86 -17.63
CA PRO A 237 -23.25 4.91 -16.69
C PRO A 237 -23.24 6.20 -15.86
N GLN A 238 -22.14 6.95 -15.89
CA GLN A 238 -22.03 8.22 -15.20
C GLN A 238 -22.98 9.30 -15.71
N PHE A 239 -23.33 9.24 -16.98
CA PHE A 239 -24.22 10.19 -17.65
C PHE A 239 -25.64 9.64 -17.85
N THR A 240 -25.94 8.48 -17.27
CA THR A 240 -27.29 7.92 -17.35
C THR A 240 -28.23 8.72 -16.44
N GLU A 241 -29.25 9.35 -17.02
CA GLU A 241 -30.20 10.18 -16.29
C GLU A 241 -31.65 9.84 -16.63
N THR A 242 -32.56 10.21 -15.73
CA THR A 242 -34.01 10.07 -15.94
C THR A 242 -34.65 11.42 -16.20
N VAL A 243 -35.18 11.60 -17.40
CA VAL A 243 -35.91 12.81 -17.81
C VAL A 243 -37.41 12.51 -17.79
N GLY A 244 -38.08 12.91 -16.71
CA GLY A 244 -39.48 12.57 -16.48
C GLY A 244 -39.66 11.06 -16.30
N THR A 245 -40.33 10.40 -17.25
CA THR A 245 -40.53 8.94 -17.29
C THR A 245 -39.55 8.23 -18.23
N ASN A 246 -38.68 8.96 -18.92
CA ASN A 246 -37.73 8.39 -19.87
C ASN A 246 -36.35 8.24 -19.22
N ILE A 247 -35.64 7.16 -19.57
CA ILE A 247 -34.28 6.88 -19.12
C ILE A 247 -33.34 7.11 -20.31
N LYS A 248 -32.36 7.98 -20.13
CA LYS A 248 -31.36 8.34 -21.14
C LYS A 248 -30.02 7.69 -20.78
N PHE A 249 -29.50 6.87 -21.70
CA PHE A 249 -28.20 6.21 -21.63
C PHE A 249 -27.22 6.89 -22.58
N VAL A 250 -25.94 6.92 -22.23
CA VAL A 250 -24.88 7.51 -23.05
C VAL A 250 -23.80 6.45 -23.30
N TYR A 251 -23.36 6.31 -24.56
CA TYR A 251 -22.37 5.32 -24.98
C TYR A 251 -21.17 5.99 -25.66
N SER A 252 -19.98 5.45 -25.45
CA SER A 252 -18.74 5.83 -26.15
C SER A 252 -18.64 5.18 -27.54
N THR A 253 -19.67 5.37 -28.35
CA THR A 253 -19.71 4.89 -29.74
C THR A 253 -20.46 5.88 -30.60
N SER A 254 -20.06 5.99 -31.87
CA SER A 254 -20.72 6.86 -32.83
C SER A 254 -22.15 6.40 -33.15
N VAL A 255 -23.00 7.35 -33.54
CA VAL A 255 -24.42 7.10 -33.86
C VAL A 255 -24.58 6.14 -35.04
N SER A 256 -23.66 6.19 -35.99
CA SER A 256 -23.66 5.34 -37.19
C SER A 256 -23.37 3.87 -36.89
N ALA A 257 -22.77 3.57 -35.74
CA ALA A 257 -22.53 2.21 -35.28
C ALA A 257 -23.72 1.59 -34.53
N LEU A 258 -24.79 2.35 -34.25
CA LEU A 258 -26.01 1.80 -33.68
C LEU A 258 -26.81 1.06 -34.74
N ALA A 259 -27.06 -0.23 -34.53
CA ALA A 259 -28.02 -0.97 -35.33
C ALA A 259 -29.43 -0.39 -35.13
N SER A 260 -30.05 0.06 -36.22
CA SER A 260 -31.40 0.65 -36.24
C SER A 260 -32.53 -0.38 -36.12
N ALA A 261 -32.21 -1.67 -36.13
CA ALA A 261 -33.17 -2.78 -36.04
C ALA A 261 -32.56 -3.96 -35.27
N GLY A 262 -32.84 -4.02 -33.97
CA GLY A 262 -32.46 -5.14 -33.10
C GLY A 262 -33.28 -5.09 -31.81
N THR A 263 -33.51 -6.24 -31.18
CA THR A 263 -34.14 -6.31 -29.86
C THR A 263 -33.19 -5.69 -28.84
N TRP A 264 -33.65 -4.68 -28.12
CA TRP A 264 -32.90 -4.08 -27.02
C TRP A 264 -33.30 -4.78 -25.74
N VAL A 265 -32.32 -5.08 -24.88
CA VAL A 265 -32.57 -5.64 -23.56
C VAL A 265 -32.09 -4.64 -22.53
N VAL A 266 -32.96 -4.27 -21.61
CA VAL A 266 -32.61 -3.42 -20.47
C VAL A 266 -32.62 -4.26 -19.22
N GLU A 267 -31.49 -4.28 -18.53
CA GLU A 267 -31.34 -4.80 -17.18
C GLU A 267 -31.56 -3.64 -16.20
N TYR A 268 -32.55 -3.78 -15.32
CA TYR A 268 -32.99 -2.71 -14.43
C TYR A 268 -33.38 -3.21 -13.03
N ASN A 269 -33.27 -2.33 -12.04
CA ASN A 269 -33.73 -2.57 -10.68
C ASN A 269 -35.16 -2.06 -10.51
N GLN A 270 -35.96 -2.77 -9.71
CA GLN A 270 -37.35 -2.39 -9.44
C GLN A 270 -37.51 -1.61 -8.14
N GLN A 271 -38.43 -0.64 -8.12
CA GLN A 271 -38.79 0.11 -6.91
C GLN A 271 -39.87 -0.64 -6.10
N PRO A 272 -39.70 -0.83 -4.78
CA PRO A 272 -40.74 -1.38 -3.92
C PRO A 272 -41.93 -0.42 -3.81
N THR A 273 -43.16 -0.94 -3.89
CA THR A 273 -44.39 -0.15 -3.69
C THR A 273 -45.07 -0.52 -2.37
N PRO A 274 -45.94 0.34 -1.79
CA PRO A 274 -46.61 0.06 -0.53
C PRO A 274 -47.42 -1.25 -0.48
N ASN A 275 -47.75 -1.83 -1.63
CA ASN A 275 -48.48 -3.10 -1.76
C ASN A 275 -47.57 -4.33 -1.82
N HIS A 276 -46.25 -4.17 -1.94
CA HIS A 276 -45.25 -5.24 -1.95
C HIS A 276 -44.34 -5.12 -0.73
N ARG A 277 -44.93 -5.13 0.48
CA ARG A 277 -44.16 -5.10 1.74
C ARG A 277 -43.66 -6.52 2.04
N GLY A 278 -42.45 -6.83 1.60
CA GLY A 278 -41.78 -8.13 1.76
C GLY A 278 -40.56 -8.21 0.84
N ASP A 279 -39.86 -9.34 0.84
CA ASP A 279 -38.86 -9.64 -0.19
C ASP A 279 -39.61 -9.86 -1.52
N PHE A 280 -39.63 -8.83 -2.36
CA PHE A 280 -40.32 -8.86 -3.65
C PHE A 280 -39.50 -9.60 -4.72
N GLU A 281 -38.24 -9.92 -4.42
CA GLU A 281 -37.35 -10.70 -5.28
C GLU A 281 -37.55 -12.21 -5.06
N ASP A 282 -38.12 -12.64 -3.92
CA ASP A 282 -38.44 -14.06 -3.60
C ASP A 282 -39.75 -14.59 -4.23
N ALA A 283 -40.33 -13.85 -5.19
CA ALA A 283 -41.50 -14.32 -5.94
C ALA A 283 -41.07 -15.23 -7.11
N ALA A 284 -41.81 -16.30 -7.39
CA ALA A 284 -41.50 -17.21 -8.51
C ALA A 284 -41.43 -16.42 -9.84
N GLY A 285 -40.23 -16.37 -10.45
CA GLY A 285 -39.97 -15.60 -11.68
C GLY A 285 -39.64 -14.11 -11.45
N ALA A 286 -39.36 -13.70 -10.21
CA ALA A 286 -38.77 -12.41 -9.88
C ALA A 286 -37.26 -12.58 -9.66
N GLY A 287 -36.46 -11.82 -10.41
CA GLY A 287 -35.00 -11.94 -10.40
C GLY A 287 -34.44 -12.85 -11.50
N PHE A 288 -33.13 -12.71 -11.77
CA PHE A 288 -32.45 -13.52 -12.77
C PHE A 288 -32.52 -15.01 -12.40
N PRO A 289 -32.86 -15.88 -13.37
CA PRO A 289 -32.85 -17.32 -13.16
C PRO A 289 -31.42 -17.85 -13.10
N ASN A 290 -31.11 -18.72 -12.13
CA ASN A 290 -29.84 -19.45 -12.15
C ASN A 290 -29.83 -20.51 -13.27
N ALA A 291 -28.64 -20.97 -13.66
CA ALA A 291 -28.48 -21.95 -14.74
C ALA A 291 -29.16 -23.31 -14.48
N GLU A 292 -29.55 -23.60 -13.23
CA GLU A 292 -30.19 -24.86 -12.81
C GLU A 292 -31.74 -24.77 -12.70
N SER A 293 -32.33 -23.57 -12.63
CA SER A 293 -33.77 -23.37 -12.44
C SER A 293 -34.25 -21.95 -12.73
N ALA A 294 -35.31 -21.85 -13.55
CA ALA A 294 -35.92 -20.59 -13.96
C ALA A 294 -36.75 -19.86 -12.87
N THR A 295 -36.85 -20.43 -11.65
CA THR A 295 -37.80 -19.97 -10.62
C THR A 295 -37.16 -19.72 -9.25
N THR A 296 -35.86 -19.93 -9.08
CA THR A 296 -35.17 -19.76 -7.79
C THR A 296 -34.27 -18.54 -7.82
N LEU A 297 -34.39 -17.70 -6.78
CA LEU A 297 -33.57 -16.51 -6.58
C LEU A 297 -32.08 -16.87 -6.42
N GLU A 298 -31.22 -16.30 -7.26
CA GLU A 298 -29.77 -16.42 -7.13
C GLU A 298 -29.24 -15.31 -6.22
N ILE A 299 -28.72 -15.67 -5.04
CA ILE A 299 -28.14 -14.70 -4.12
C ILE A 299 -26.64 -14.56 -4.46
N PRO A 300 -26.17 -13.35 -4.82
CA PRO A 300 -24.77 -13.12 -5.13
C PRO A 300 -23.84 -13.49 -3.97
N SER A 301 -22.81 -14.28 -4.25
CA SER A 301 -21.81 -14.73 -3.29
C SER A 301 -20.54 -13.87 -3.33
N ILE A 302 -19.76 -13.91 -2.25
CA ILE A 302 -18.40 -13.33 -2.18
C ILE A 302 -17.45 -14.45 -1.85
N ASP A 303 -16.41 -14.62 -2.66
CA ASP A 303 -15.37 -15.60 -2.46
C ASP A 303 -14.10 -14.96 -1.87
N VAL A 304 -13.43 -15.67 -0.98
CA VAL A 304 -12.12 -15.27 -0.44
C VAL A 304 -11.05 -16.16 -1.05
N LYS A 305 -10.08 -15.56 -1.73
CA LYS A 305 -8.89 -16.25 -2.23
C LYS A 305 -7.66 -15.81 -1.47
N MET A 306 -6.94 -16.78 -0.91
CA MET A 306 -5.62 -16.55 -0.33
C MET A 306 -4.60 -16.60 -1.46
N LYS A 307 -3.84 -15.51 -1.63
CA LYS A 307 -2.73 -15.43 -2.58
C LYS A 307 -1.42 -15.30 -1.81
N SER A 308 -0.33 -15.84 -2.35
CA SER A 308 0.98 -15.88 -1.67
C SER A 308 2.11 -15.48 -2.62
N GLU A 309 3.09 -14.73 -2.12
CA GLU A 309 4.30 -14.40 -2.85
C GLU A 309 5.54 -14.91 -2.10
N ALA A 310 6.50 -15.48 -2.83
CA ALA A 310 7.73 -15.99 -2.26
C ALA A 310 8.76 -14.87 -2.07
N ILE A 311 9.34 -14.81 -0.86
CA ILE A 311 10.46 -13.93 -0.52
C ILE A 311 11.68 -14.74 -0.12
N VAL A 312 12.87 -14.24 -0.47
CA VAL A 312 14.16 -14.87 -0.17
C VAL A 312 15.07 -13.85 0.51
N ALA A 313 15.68 -14.23 1.62
CA ALA A 313 16.54 -13.34 2.39
C ALA A 313 17.90 -13.11 1.70
N LYS A 314 18.23 -11.84 1.48
CA LYS A 314 19.56 -11.34 1.09
C LYS A 314 20.46 -11.23 2.32
N THR A 315 21.77 -11.35 2.11
CA THR A 315 22.80 -11.12 3.14
C THR A 315 23.46 -9.77 2.98
N ARG A 316 23.74 -9.07 4.08
CA ARG A 316 24.61 -7.89 4.14
C ARG A 316 25.73 -8.15 5.16
N LYS A 317 26.95 -7.75 4.85
CA LYS A 317 28.13 -8.00 5.68
C LYS A 317 29.03 -6.77 5.73
N LEU A 318 29.59 -6.47 6.89
CA LEU A 318 30.59 -5.42 7.08
C LEU A 318 31.75 -5.98 7.91
N LYS A 319 32.98 -5.55 7.63
CA LYS A 319 34.17 -5.94 8.40
C LYS A 319 34.90 -4.70 8.88
N ALA A 320 35.36 -4.72 10.12
CA ALA A 320 36.34 -3.78 10.65
C ALA A 320 37.68 -4.50 10.79
N GLN A 321 38.75 -3.74 10.55
CA GLN A 321 40.11 -4.10 10.91
C GLN A 321 40.72 -2.88 11.59
N TRP A 322 41.49 -3.10 12.65
CA TRP A 322 42.23 -2.05 13.32
C TRP A 322 43.61 -2.57 13.69
N THR A 323 44.57 -1.68 13.86
CA THR A 323 45.93 -2.04 14.27
C THR A 323 45.99 -2.17 15.80
N PRO A 324 46.73 -3.15 16.36
CA PRO A 324 46.92 -3.26 17.80
C PRO A 324 47.48 -1.98 18.44
N GLU A 325 48.36 -1.27 17.74
CA GLU A 325 48.97 -0.01 18.16
C GLU A 325 47.90 1.06 18.34
N PHE A 326 47.03 1.24 17.35
CA PHE A 326 45.89 2.17 17.45
C PHE A 326 44.96 1.84 18.62
N ALA A 327 44.68 0.56 18.88
CA ALA A 327 43.85 0.18 20.02
C ALA A 327 44.53 0.49 21.37
N GLN A 328 45.85 0.28 21.46
CA GLN A 328 46.63 0.63 22.65
C GLN A 328 46.68 2.15 22.85
N ASP A 329 46.92 2.92 21.79
CA ASP A 329 46.94 4.38 21.82
C ASP A 329 45.57 4.97 22.19
N LEU A 330 44.50 4.46 21.57
CA LEU A 330 43.13 4.91 21.85
C LEU A 330 42.73 4.64 23.31
N ASN A 331 43.08 3.47 23.83
CA ASN A 331 42.83 3.14 25.22
C ASN A 331 43.68 3.99 26.17
N ALA A 332 44.97 4.18 25.87
CA ALA A 332 45.88 4.96 26.70
C ALA A 332 45.49 6.45 26.79
N TYR A 333 45.03 7.05 25.69
CA TYR A 333 44.71 8.49 25.65
C TYR A 333 43.24 8.81 25.92
N GLN A 334 42.31 7.97 25.48
CA GLN A 334 40.86 8.25 25.54
C GLN A 334 40.10 7.30 26.46
N ALA A 335 40.75 6.28 27.03
CA ALA A 335 40.12 5.21 27.82
C ALA A 335 38.95 4.53 27.07
N LEU A 336 39.01 4.55 25.74
CA LEU A 336 38.01 3.94 24.86
C LEU A 336 38.50 2.58 24.36
N ASP A 337 37.58 1.63 24.29
CA ASP A 337 37.81 0.34 23.68
C ASP A 337 37.52 0.41 22.17
N ALA A 338 38.58 0.32 21.37
CA ALA A 338 38.50 0.36 19.92
C ALA A 338 37.57 -0.74 19.35
N GLU A 339 37.53 -1.92 19.98
CA GLU A 339 36.67 -3.02 19.53
C GLU A 339 35.19 -2.68 19.72
N ALA A 340 34.83 -2.20 20.91
CA ALA A 340 33.45 -1.87 21.25
C ALA A 340 32.92 -0.72 20.39
N GLU A 341 33.71 0.34 20.23
CA GLU A 341 33.34 1.53 19.43
C GLU A 341 33.16 1.19 17.95
N LEU A 342 34.13 0.48 17.34
CA LEU A 342 34.02 0.08 15.93
C LEU A 342 32.83 -0.86 15.70
N THR A 343 32.55 -1.77 16.64
CA THR A 343 31.38 -2.66 16.53
C THR A 343 30.07 -1.88 16.60
N SER A 344 29.97 -0.86 17.46
CA SER A 344 28.79 -0.01 17.56
C SER A 344 28.58 0.80 16.26
N ILE A 345 29.63 1.45 15.75
CA ILE A 345 29.56 2.26 14.52
C ILE A 345 29.16 1.40 13.32
N MET A 346 29.74 0.21 13.17
CA MET A 346 29.38 -0.68 12.08
C MET A 346 27.93 -1.15 12.16
N SER A 347 27.41 -1.41 13.37
CA SER A 347 26.02 -1.83 13.57
C SER A 347 25.05 -0.70 13.20
N GLU A 348 25.37 0.53 13.59
CA GLU A 348 24.60 1.74 13.23
C GLU A 348 24.63 2.00 11.72
N TYR A 349 25.79 1.81 11.08
CA TYR A 349 25.92 1.94 9.63
C TYR A 349 25.06 0.92 8.87
N ILE A 350 25.07 -0.34 9.29
CA ILE A 350 24.20 -1.38 8.71
C ILE A 350 22.73 -1.01 8.82
N SER A 351 22.27 -0.50 9.97
CA SER A 351 20.87 -0.05 10.09
C SER A 351 20.53 1.10 9.15
N MET A 352 21.41 2.09 9.01
CA MET A 352 21.19 3.22 8.10
C MET A 352 21.12 2.76 6.65
N GLU A 353 22.00 1.85 6.23
CA GLU A 353 21.94 1.30 4.88
C GLU A 353 20.65 0.50 4.60
N ILE A 354 20.13 -0.22 5.61
CA ILE A 354 18.86 -0.93 5.49
C ILE A 354 17.71 0.07 5.31
N ASP A 355 17.67 1.13 6.12
CA ASP A 355 16.63 2.17 6.02
C ASP A 355 16.65 2.86 4.66
N LEU A 356 17.82 3.23 4.15
CA LEU A 356 17.96 3.83 2.82
C LEU A 356 17.57 2.85 1.70
N GLU A 357 17.96 1.57 1.83
CA GLU A 357 17.58 0.55 0.85
C GLU A 357 16.07 0.30 0.82
N ILE A 358 15.38 0.41 1.96
CA ILE A 358 13.91 0.29 2.02
C ILE A 358 13.26 1.53 1.42
N LEU A 359 13.71 2.74 1.77
CA LEU A 359 13.18 3.97 1.19
C LEU A 359 13.31 4.02 -0.32
N ASP A 360 14.47 3.60 -0.85
CA ASP A 360 14.71 3.54 -2.30
C ASP A 360 13.71 2.62 -3.01
N MET A 361 13.43 1.44 -2.44
CA MET A 361 12.38 0.55 -2.95
C MET A 361 10.99 1.21 -2.91
N LEU A 362 10.66 1.92 -1.83
CA LEU A 362 9.37 2.60 -1.71
C LEU A 362 9.22 3.74 -2.72
N ILE A 363 10.29 4.49 -2.98
CA ILE A 363 10.30 5.58 -3.96
C ILE A 363 10.23 5.02 -5.37
N GLN A 364 10.99 3.98 -5.69
CA GLN A 364 11.01 3.40 -7.04
C GLN A 364 9.66 2.78 -7.42
N ASP A 365 9.07 1.99 -6.53
CA ASP A 365 7.89 1.19 -6.83
C ASP A 365 6.55 1.91 -6.53
N ALA A 366 6.56 3.14 -6.02
CA ALA A 366 5.33 3.90 -5.77
C ALA A 366 4.49 4.08 -7.05
N SER A 367 3.20 3.73 -7.00
CA SER A 367 2.29 3.79 -8.17
C SER A 367 0.97 4.52 -7.92
N ALA A 368 0.74 5.05 -6.71
CA ALA A 368 -0.54 5.67 -6.40
C ALA A 368 -0.80 6.92 -7.25
N ALA A 369 0.15 7.85 -7.24
CA ALA A 369 0.09 9.09 -8.01
C ALA A 369 1.47 9.77 -8.02
N ASP A 370 1.80 10.39 -9.15
CA ASP A 370 2.95 11.28 -9.30
C ASP A 370 2.45 12.72 -9.51
N GLU A 371 2.78 13.61 -8.58
CA GLU A 371 2.47 15.03 -8.70
C GLU A 371 3.76 15.86 -8.79
N TYR A 372 3.68 16.98 -9.49
CA TYR A 372 4.80 17.90 -9.66
C TYR A 372 4.44 19.26 -9.07
N TRP A 373 5.39 19.82 -8.32
CA TRP A 373 5.29 21.14 -7.71
C TRP A 373 6.61 21.89 -7.86
N ASN A 374 6.54 23.21 -7.99
CA ASN A 374 7.72 24.07 -8.12
C ASN A 374 7.78 25.05 -6.95
N ALA A 375 8.95 25.19 -6.34
CA ALA A 375 9.21 26.12 -5.26
C ALA A 375 9.27 27.57 -5.74
N GLU A 376 9.63 27.80 -7.01
CA GLU A 376 9.50 29.12 -7.64
C GLU A 376 8.01 29.46 -7.81
N ALA A 377 7.64 30.64 -7.34
CA ALA A 377 6.24 31.09 -7.38
C ALA A 377 5.71 31.13 -8.81
N ASN A 378 4.47 30.70 -8.98
CA ASN A 378 3.73 30.76 -10.24
C ASN A 378 4.32 29.96 -11.40
N GLN A 379 5.15 28.96 -11.15
CA GLN A 379 5.57 28.03 -12.17
C GLN A 379 4.84 26.69 -12.00
N ALA A 380 4.06 26.31 -13.01
CA ALA A 380 3.44 24.98 -13.08
C ALA A 380 4.07 24.18 -14.21
N LEU A 381 4.21 22.86 -14.02
CA LEU A 381 4.66 21.98 -15.09
C LEU A 381 3.61 21.99 -16.22
N ASN A 382 4.06 22.11 -17.47
CA ASN A 382 3.19 22.05 -18.64
C ASN A 382 2.58 20.64 -18.81
N ALA A 383 1.50 20.55 -19.60
CA ALA A 383 0.81 19.28 -19.84
C ALA A 383 1.72 18.21 -20.48
N ASP A 384 2.66 18.65 -21.34
CA ASP A 384 3.62 17.78 -22.03
C ASP A 384 4.79 17.32 -21.14
N LYS A 385 4.84 17.74 -19.86
CA LYS A 385 5.92 17.46 -18.90
C LYS A 385 7.33 17.83 -19.43
N SER A 386 7.41 18.80 -20.34
CA SER A 386 8.64 19.24 -21.01
C SER A 386 9.21 20.56 -20.49
N GLY A 387 8.48 21.28 -19.63
CA GLY A 387 8.92 22.56 -19.06
C GLY A 387 7.91 23.18 -18.10
N TYR A 388 8.25 24.35 -17.55
CA TYR A 388 7.36 25.11 -16.67
C TYR A 388 6.70 26.28 -17.41
N GLU A 389 5.41 26.48 -17.16
CA GLU A 389 4.65 27.62 -17.62
C GLU A 389 4.35 28.57 -16.45
N THR A 390 4.38 29.87 -16.75
CA THR A 390 4.05 30.90 -15.78
C THR A 390 2.54 31.01 -15.63
N LEU A 391 2.06 30.73 -14.43
CA LEU A 391 0.69 31.01 -14.01
C LEU A 391 0.54 32.52 -13.77
N ASN A 392 -0.48 33.14 -14.38
CA ASN A 392 -0.79 34.56 -14.15
C ASN A 392 -1.55 34.79 -12.83
N PHE A 393 -1.07 34.19 -11.74
CA PHE A 393 -1.69 34.29 -10.42
C PHE A 393 -0.88 35.25 -9.53
N PHE A 394 -1.52 36.22 -8.90
CA PHE A 394 -0.84 37.13 -7.98
C PHE A 394 -0.96 36.58 -6.55
N ASN A 395 0.07 35.89 -6.07
CA ASN A 395 0.13 35.32 -4.72
C ASN A 395 1.31 35.85 -3.91
N THR A 396 1.20 35.77 -2.59
CA THR A 396 2.37 35.87 -1.70
C THR A 396 3.09 34.52 -1.63
N GLN A 397 4.38 34.54 -1.27
CA GLN A 397 5.17 33.30 -1.12
C GLN A 397 4.52 32.29 -0.16
N GLY A 398 3.90 32.76 0.92
CA GLY A 398 3.17 31.90 1.85
C GLY A 398 1.92 31.25 1.25
N GLN A 399 1.18 31.95 0.41
CA GLN A 399 0.04 31.38 -0.32
C GLN A 399 0.49 30.37 -1.38
N TRP A 400 1.63 30.61 -2.02
CA TRP A 400 2.21 29.65 -2.95
C TRP A 400 2.61 28.35 -2.26
N PHE A 401 3.27 28.42 -1.10
CA PHE A 401 3.63 27.21 -0.35
C PHE A 401 2.42 26.40 0.14
N GLN A 402 1.27 27.04 0.39
CA GLN A 402 0.03 26.30 0.68
C GLN A 402 -0.45 25.44 -0.49
N THR A 403 -0.10 25.78 -1.74
CA THR A 403 -0.46 24.96 -2.92
C THR A 403 0.24 23.60 -2.91
N LEU A 404 1.42 23.47 -2.29
CA LEU A 404 2.07 22.19 -2.05
C LEU A 404 1.20 21.29 -1.17
N GLY A 405 0.57 21.87 -0.13
CA GLY A 405 -0.39 21.17 0.71
C GLY A 405 -1.59 20.63 -0.07
N THR A 406 -2.07 21.35 -1.07
CA THR A 406 -3.14 20.87 -1.97
C THR A 406 -2.66 19.70 -2.85
N LYS A 407 -1.43 19.76 -3.38
CA LYS A 407 -0.83 18.65 -4.13
C LYS A 407 -0.65 17.40 -3.28
N MET A 408 -0.18 17.56 -2.04
CA MET A 408 -0.08 16.46 -1.09
C MET A 408 -1.46 15.86 -0.76
N GLN A 409 -2.49 16.69 -0.57
CA GLN A 409 -3.86 16.20 -0.38
C GLN A 409 -4.39 15.43 -1.59
N LYS A 410 -4.07 15.86 -2.81
CA LYS A 410 -4.47 15.14 -4.03
C LYS A 410 -3.88 13.73 -4.08
N VAL A 411 -2.58 13.58 -3.81
CA VAL A 411 -1.93 12.26 -3.74
C VAL A 411 -2.51 11.41 -2.60
N SER A 412 -2.76 12.00 -1.43
CA SER A 412 -3.41 11.29 -0.31
C SER A 412 -4.81 10.79 -0.66
N ASN A 413 -5.62 11.59 -1.36
CA ASN A 413 -6.93 11.18 -1.84
C ASN A 413 -6.83 10.08 -2.90
N LYS A 414 -5.84 10.12 -3.80
CA LYS A 414 -5.59 9.04 -4.77
C LYS A 414 -5.15 7.73 -4.07
N ILE A 415 -4.31 7.80 -3.03
CA ILE A 415 -3.96 6.63 -2.20
C ILE A 415 -5.22 6.08 -1.53
N HIS A 416 -6.08 6.93 -0.97
CA HIS A 416 -7.34 6.46 -0.38
C HIS A 416 -8.26 5.82 -1.42
N GLN A 417 -8.36 6.46 -2.59
CA GLN A 417 -9.14 5.95 -3.70
C GLN A 417 -8.64 4.56 -4.09
N LYS A 418 -7.34 4.35 -4.33
CA LYS A 418 -6.80 3.05 -4.77
C LYS A 418 -6.75 1.98 -3.67
N THR A 419 -6.57 2.35 -2.40
CA THR A 419 -6.43 1.36 -1.31
C THR A 419 -7.74 1.00 -0.63
N LEU A 420 -8.72 1.91 -0.61
CA LEU A 420 -9.96 1.79 0.17
C LEU A 420 -9.74 1.50 1.67
N ARG A 421 -8.59 1.89 2.22
CA ARG A 421 -8.25 1.70 3.65
C ARG A 421 -8.07 3.01 4.37
N GLY A 422 -7.40 3.98 3.73
CA GLY A 422 -7.16 5.31 4.30
C GLY A 422 -6.36 6.19 3.34
N GLY A 423 -6.39 7.50 3.58
CA GLY A 423 -5.45 8.43 2.93
C GLY A 423 -4.05 8.29 3.53
N ALA A 424 -3.05 8.90 2.89
CA ALA A 424 -1.68 8.86 3.40
C ALA A 424 -1.61 9.36 4.85
N ASN A 425 -0.76 8.73 5.67
CA ASN A 425 -0.57 9.06 7.09
C ASN A 425 0.89 9.41 7.44
N PHE A 426 1.85 9.12 6.56
CA PHE A 426 3.23 9.57 6.73
C PHE A 426 3.77 10.17 5.43
N ALA A 427 4.78 11.02 5.58
CA ALA A 427 5.56 11.57 4.48
C ALA A 427 7.06 11.56 4.83
N VAL A 428 7.92 11.18 3.87
CA VAL A 428 9.38 11.25 3.99
C VAL A 428 9.89 12.30 3.01
N ILE A 429 10.70 13.24 3.50
CA ILE A 429 11.16 14.41 2.75
C ILE A 429 12.66 14.65 2.91
N SER A 430 13.24 15.34 1.92
CA SER A 430 14.60 15.86 1.98
C SER A 430 14.70 17.14 2.83
N PRO A 431 15.91 17.52 3.28
CA PRO A 431 16.10 18.70 4.11
C PRO A 431 15.71 20.02 3.44
N SER A 432 15.86 20.12 2.12
CA SER A 432 15.47 21.30 1.33
C SER A 432 13.96 21.42 1.19
N VAL A 433 13.23 20.31 1.13
CA VAL A 433 11.76 20.33 1.13
C VAL A 433 11.22 20.59 2.55
N ALA A 434 11.96 20.17 3.58
CA ALA A 434 11.59 20.44 4.97
C ALA A 434 11.52 21.93 5.28
N THR A 435 12.41 22.77 4.75
CA THR A 435 12.35 24.23 4.96
C THR A 435 11.05 24.83 4.43
N VAL A 436 10.57 24.35 3.28
CA VAL A 436 9.28 24.75 2.70
C VAL A 436 8.13 24.29 3.59
N ILE A 437 8.08 23.00 3.97
CA ILE A 437 6.97 22.44 4.74
C ILE A 437 6.89 23.03 6.15
N GLU A 438 8.02 23.28 6.81
CA GLU A 438 8.08 23.93 8.12
C GLU A 438 7.54 25.37 8.09
N SER A 439 7.64 26.04 6.93
CA SER A 439 7.12 27.40 6.74
C SER A 439 5.60 27.45 6.44
N ILE A 440 4.96 26.31 6.16
CA ILE A 440 3.53 26.24 5.86
C ILE A 440 2.71 26.36 7.16
N PRO A 441 1.73 27.27 7.22
CA PRO A 441 0.79 27.34 8.35
C PRO A 441 0.06 26.00 8.55
N GLY A 442 0.09 25.46 9.78
CA GLY A 442 -0.52 24.17 10.12
C GLY A 442 0.47 23.00 10.26
N PHE A 443 1.77 23.24 10.09
CA PHE A 443 2.80 22.33 10.56
C PHE A 443 2.96 22.44 12.10
N ALA A 444 2.75 21.33 12.80
CA ALA A 444 3.01 21.21 14.22
C ALA A 444 4.35 20.48 14.42
N SER A 445 5.36 21.21 14.86
CA SER A 445 6.68 20.64 15.13
C SER A 445 6.62 19.73 16.36
N ASN A 446 7.32 18.59 16.28
CA ASN A 446 7.56 17.71 17.43
C ASN A 446 8.78 18.15 18.25
N ALA A 447 9.34 19.33 17.99
CA ALA A 447 10.40 19.95 18.78
C ALA A 447 9.88 20.42 20.15
N ASP A 448 9.50 19.46 20.99
CA ASP A 448 9.49 19.68 22.43
C ASP A 448 10.94 19.97 22.85
N GLY A 449 11.17 21.01 23.64
CA GLY A 449 12.52 21.39 24.13
C GLY A 449 13.20 20.35 25.03
N ASP A 450 12.69 19.11 25.04
CA ASP A 450 13.22 17.97 25.75
C ASP A 450 14.41 17.37 24.97
N ALA A 451 15.59 17.82 25.37
CA ALA A 451 16.88 17.38 24.86
C ALA A 451 17.11 15.86 24.97
N THR A 452 16.26 15.11 25.67
CA THR A 452 16.36 13.66 25.83
C THR A 452 15.76 12.88 24.65
N LYS A 453 14.89 13.50 23.84
CA LYS A 453 14.23 12.87 22.69
C LYS A 453 14.92 13.11 21.34
N GLY A 454 15.77 14.15 21.27
CA GLY A 454 16.47 14.56 20.03
C GLY A 454 17.99 14.31 20.03
N LYS A 455 18.55 13.75 21.10
CA LYS A 455 19.99 13.51 21.19
C LYS A 455 20.34 12.12 20.68
N PHE A 456 21.04 12.07 19.55
CA PHE A 456 21.72 10.87 18.99
C PHE A 456 20.88 9.89 18.15
N ALA A 457 19.86 10.36 17.44
CA ALA A 457 19.28 9.57 16.34
C ALA A 457 19.95 9.95 15.01
N PHE A 458 21.03 9.26 14.66
CA PHE A 458 21.55 9.30 13.28
C PHE A 458 20.51 8.67 12.34
N GLY A 459 20.24 9.29 11.18
CA GLY A 459 19.27 8.77 10.20
C GLY A 459 17.96 9.56 10.11
N ILE A 460 16.87 8.87 9.76
CA ILE A 460 15.55 9.46 9.47
C ILE A 460 14.90 9.88 10.79
N GLN A 461 14.43 11.13 10.87
CA GLN A 461 13.86 11.69 12.10
C GLN A 461 12.43 12.19 11.86
N LYS A 462 11.53 11.94 12.81
CA LYS A 462 10.20 12.53 12.82
C LYS A 462 10.29 14.01 13.20
N MET A 463 9.92 14.90 12.28
CA MET A 463 9.99 16.35 12.48
C MET A 463 8.72 16.92 13.10
N GLY A 464 7.58 16.31 12.82
CA GLY A 464 6.30 16.84 13.26
C GLY A 464 5.12 16.24 12.54
N GLN A 465 3.99 16.92 12.64
CA GLN A 465 2.76 16.56 11.96
C GLN A 465 2.25 17.74 11.13
N MET A 466 1.88 17.48 9.88
CA MET A 466 1.20 18.48 9.06
C MET A 466 -0.32 18.30 9.19
N ASN A 467 -1.01 19.34 9.65
CA ASN A 467 -2.47 19.40 9.80
C ASN A 467 -3.07 18.21 10.60
N SER A 468 -2.30 17.67 11.55
CA SER A 468 -2.61 16.47 12.35
C SER A 468 -2.99 15.23 11.52
N ARG A 469 -2.57 15.16 10.25
CA ARG A 469 -2.88 14.06 9.33
C ARG A 469 -1.65 13.27 8.90
N TYR A 470 -0.56 13.97 8.59
CA TYR A 470 0.66 13.36 8.07
C TYR A 470 1.78 13.49 9.09
N ASP A 471 2.33 12.36 9.52
CA ASP A 471 3.61 12.32 10.23
C ASP A 471 4.75 12.60 9.24
N VAL A 472 5.47 13.71 9.44
CA VAL A 472 6.53 14.14 8.53
C VAL A 472 7.89 13.69 9.06
N TYR A 473 8.60 12.95 8.23
CA TYR A 473 9.93 12.41 8.49
C TYR A 473 10.95 13.07 7.58
N LYS A 474 12.06 13.52 8.15
CA LYS A 474 13.18 14.10 7.42
C LYS A 474 14.30 13.10 7.32
N ASN A 475 14.73 12.83 6.09
CA ASN A 475 15.94 12.06 5.84
C ASN A 475 17.08 13.03 5.48
N PRO A 476 18.11 13.19 6.33
CA PRO A 476 19.23 14.10 6.06
C PRO A 476 20.08 13.68 4.85
N TYR A 477 20.05 12.40 4.46
CA TYR A 477 20.83 11.88 3.34
C TYR A 477 20.12 11.99 1.98
N MET A 478 18.84 12.37 1.97
CA MET A 478 18.07 12.53 0.75
C MET A 478 18.38 13.89 0.12
N THR A 479 19.00 13.89 -1.06
CA THR A 479 19.34 15.11 -1.79
C THR A 479 18.34 15.48 -2.88
N GLU A 480 17.52 14.53 -3.30
CA GLU A 480 16.50 14.74 -4.31
C GLU A 480 15.29 15.50 -3.76
N GLY A 481 14.63 16.26 -4.63
CA GLY A 481 13.41 17.00 -4.31
C GLY A 481 12.17 16.12 -4.35
N THR A 482 12.20 14.92 -3.78
CA THR A 482 11.03 14.01 -3.79
C THR A 482 10.39 13.97 -2.41
N ILE A 483 9.06 14.02 -2.36
CA ILE A 483 8.27 13.71 -1.16
C ILE A 483 7.65 12.34 -1.40
N LEU A 484 8.05 11.36 -0.60
CA LEU A 484 7.37 10.08 -0.54
C LEU A 484 6.21 10.20 0.43
N MET A 485 5.00 9.88 0.01
CA MET A 485 3.85 9.76 0.91
C MET A 485 3.31 8.34 0.87
N GLY A 486 2.88 7.84 2.01
CA GLY A 486 2.31 6.51 2.07
C GLY A 486 1.25 6.36 3.15
N TYR A 487 0.51 5.27 3.04
CA TYR A 487 -0.41 4.80 4.05
C TYR A 487 0.11 3.53 4.72
N ARG A 488 0.08 3.52 6.06
CA ARG A 488 0.33 2.33 6.88
C ARG A 488 -0.80 2.16 7.89
N GLY A 489 -1.57 1.09 7.77
CA GLY A 489 -2.57 0.75 8.78
C GLY A 489 -1.97 0.23 10.09
N ASN A 490 -2.80 0.06 11.10
CA ASN A 490 -2.37 -0.48 12.40
C ASN A 490 -2.10 -1.98 12.34
N GLN A 491 -2.74 -2.68 11.41
CA GLN A 491 -2.56 -4.10 11.20
C GLN A 491 -1.53 -4.37 10.10
N PHE A 492 -0.75 -5.44 10.27
CA PHE A 492 0.32 -5.83 9.35
C PHE A 492 -0.16 -6.12 7.91
N LEU A 493 -1.44 -6.45 7.71
CA LEU A 493 -2.08 -6.70 6.41
C LEU A 493 -2.50 -5.40 5.69
N GLU A 494 -2.45 -4.27 6.37
CA GLU A 494 -2.87 -2.96 5.85
C GLU A 494 -1.66 -2.10 5.45
N THR A 495 -0.59 -2.74 4.97
CA THR A 495 0.63 -2.06 4.52
C THR A 495 1.06 -2.60 3.16
N GLY A 496 1.55 -1.71 2.28
CA GLY A 496 1.90 -2.09 0.90
C GLY A 496 3.28 -2.73 0.74
N ALA A 497 4.19 -2.58 1.70
CA ALA A 497 5.52 -3.19 1.64
C ALA A 497 5.85 -3.98 2.91
N VAL A 498 6.71 -4.98 2.75
CA VAL A 498 7.15 -5.86 3.83
C VAL A 498 8.67 -5.85 3.95
N PHE A 499 9.13 -5.67 5.18
CA PHE A 499 10.50 -5.95 5.61
C PHE A 499 10.49 -7.21 6.47
N ALA A 500 11.22 -8.22 6.02
CA ALA A 500 11.19 -9.54 6.61
C ALA A 500 12.58 -9.93 7.14
N PRO A 501 12.91 -9.57 8.39
CA PRO A 501 14.20 -9.93 8.99
C PRO A 501 14.24 -11.44 9.27
N TYR A 502 15.35 -12.08 8.91
CA TYR A 502 15.62 -13.48 9.24
C TYR A 502 16.64 -13.57 10.38
N ILE A 503 17.82 -13.00 10.15
CA ILE A 503 18.92 -12.93 11.11
C ILE A 503 19.30 -11.45 11.26
N PRO A 504 18.84 -10.77 12.31
CA PRO A 504 19.07 -9.34 12.50
C PRO A 504 20.54 -8.93 12.56
N LEU A 505 21.40 -9.60 13.35
CA LEU A 505 22.82 -9.26 13.44
C LEU A 505 23.66 -10.38 14.07
N ILE A 506 24.57 -10.97 13.30
CA ILE A 506 25.60 -11.89 13.77
C ILE A 506 26.93 -11.14 13.83
N MET A 507 27.68 -11.33 14.90
CA MET A 507 29.05 -10.87 15.02
C MET A 507 30.01 -12.04 14.97
N THR A 508 31.09 -11.94 14.21
CA THR A 508 32.13 -12.96 14.26
C THR A 508 32.96 -12.81 15.54
N PRO A 509 33.58 -13.90 16.04
CA PRO A 509 34.66 -13.78 17.01
C PRO A 509 35.77 -12.88 16.45
N LEU A 510 36.60 -12.33 17.35
CA LEU A 510 37.79 -11.59 16.97
C LEU A 510 38.78 -12.57 16.32
N VAL A 511 39.15 -12.31 15.06
CA VAL A 511 40.13 -13.13 14.32
C VAL A 511 41.38 -12.30 14.08
N TYR A 512 42.54 -12.85 14.44
CA TYR A 512 43.83 -12.25 14.09
C TYR A 512 44.28 -12.75 12.73
N ASP A 513 44.65 -11.82 11.87
CA ASP A 513 45.25 -12.14 10.58
C ASP A 513 46.64 -12.80 10.78
N PRO A 514 46.90 -14.01 10.27
CA PRO A 514 48.17 -14.71 10.49
C PRO A 514 49.40 -13.98 9.93
N ASP A 515 49.22 -13.14 8.90
CA ASP A 515 50.33 -12.47 8.24
C ASP A 515 50.70 -11.14 8.92
N THR A 516 49.71 -10.43 9.46
CA THR A 516 49.87 -9.05 9.97
C THR A 516 49.57 -8.91 11.45
N PHE A 517 49.06 -9.95 12.11
CA PHE A 517 48.56 -9.95 13.48
C PHE A 517 47.53 -8.83 13.77
N THR A 518 46.88 -8.30 12.73
CA THR A 518 45.84 -7.29 12.91
C THR A 518 44.52 -7.95 13.30
N PRO A 519 43.83 -7.46 14.34
CA PRO A 519 42.50 -7.91 14.69
C PRO A 519 41.48 -7.54 13.61
N ARG A 520 40.59 -8.50 13.30
CA ARG A 520 39.48 -8.36 12.36
C ARG A 520 38.19 -8.83 13.04
N LYS A 521 37.10 -8.07 12.83
CA LYS A 521 35.77 -8.40 13.32
C LYS A 521 34.73 -8.12 12.24
N GLY A 522 33.80 -9.05 12.05
CA GLY A 522 32.76 -8.97 11.04
C GLY A 522 31.37 -8.90 11.66
N LEU A 523 30.47 -8.22 10.95
CA LEU A 523 29.04 -8.20 11.21
C LEU A 523 28.29 -8.71 9.99
N LEU A 524 27.23 -9.48 10.21
CA LEU A 524 26.39 -10.07 9.17
C LEU A 524 24.92 -9.94 9.54
N THR A 525 24.09 -9.56 8.58
CA THR A 525 22.63 -9.57 8.72
C THR A 525 21.98 -10.25 7.51
N ARG A 526 20.78 -10.81 7.71
CA ARG A 526 19.96 -11.44 6.66
C ARG A 526 18.52 -10.99 6.77
N TYR A 527 17.98 -10.47 5.68
CA TYR A 527 16.60 -10.01 5.59
C TYR A 527 16.11 -10.04 4.15
N ALA A 528 14.80 -10.02 3.96
CA ALA A 528 14.16 -9.76 2.67
C ALA A 528 13.39 -8.44 2.73
N LYS A 529 13.26 -7.78 1.58
CA LYS A 529 12.36 -6.65 1.38
C LYS A 529 11.53 -6.91 0.13
N LYS A 530 10.26 -6.55 0.16
CA LYS A 530 9.38 -6.71 -0.99
C LYS A 530 8.23 -5.71 -0.97
N MET A 531 7.99 -5.06 -2.10
CA MET A 531 6.76 -4.32 -2.37
C MET A 531 5.66 -5.31 -2.77
N ILE A 532 4.54 -5.28 -2.06
CA ILE A 532 3.38 -6.15 -2.30
C ILE A 532 2.25 -5.35 -2.94
N ARG A 533 2.00 -4.13 -2.49
CA ARG A 533 0.95 -3.26 -3.04
C ARG A 533 1.52 -1.85 -3.26
N PRO A 534 2.00 -1.55 -4.48
CA PRO A 534 2.65 -0.26 -4.78
C PRO A 534 1.70 0.95 -4.68
N GLU A 535 0.39 0.71 -4.81
CA GLU A 535 -0.67 1.73 -4.70
C GLU A 535 -0.84 2.36 -3.30
N PHE A 536 -0.16 1.83 -2.28
CA PHE A 536 -0.12 2.42 -0.93
C PHE A 536 0.83 3.61 -0.84
N TYR A 537 1.64 3.85 -1.87
CA TYR A 537 2.69 4.85 -1.90
C TYR A 537 2.56 5.75 -3.13
N GLY A 538 2.74 7.06 -2.92
CA GLY A 538 2.71 8.09 -3.96
C GLY A 538 3.83 9.09 -3.81
N ARG A 539 4.11 9.85 -4.87
CA ARG A 539 5.26 10.76 -4.96
C ARG A 539 4.81 12.18 -5.29
N VAL A 540 5.49 13.15 -4.69
CA VAL A 540 5.43 14.56 -5.12
C VAL A 540 6.84 15.01 -5.44
N PHE A 541 7.10 15.34 -6.70
CA PHE A 541 8.35 15.92 -7.15
C PHE A 541 8.33 17.44 -6.96
N VAL A 542 9.34 17.95 -6.28
CA VAL A 542 9.53 19.36 -5.95
C VAL A 542 10.76 19.87 -6.68
N SER A 543 10.54 20.88 -7.52
CA SER A 543 11.59 21.55 -8.32
C SER A 543 11.80 22.99 -7.86
N GLY A 544 12.86 23.65 -8.34
CA GLY A 544 13.15 25.06 -7.97
C GLY A 544 13.67 25.25 -6.55
N LEU A 545 14.08 24.19 -5.84
CA LEU A 545 14.53 24.26 -4.44
C LEU A 545 15.79 25.12 -4.21
N ALA A 546 16.54 25.45 -5.26
CA ALA A 546 17.72 26.33 -5.15
C ALA A 546 17.36 27.80 -4.92
N SER A 547 16.11 28.20 -5.19
CA SER A 547 15.64 29.58 -5.02
C SER A 547 15.10 29.88 -3.62
N VAL A 548 15.04 28.90 -2.72
CA VAL A 548 14.39 28.97 -1.40
C VAL A 548 15.39 28.85 -0.26
#